data_AF-A0A6P1W3J7-F1
#
_entry.id   AF-A0A6P1W3J7-F1
#
_cell.length_a   1.000
_cell.length_b   1.000
_cell.length_c   1.000
_cell.angle_alpha   90.00
_cell.angle_beta   90.00
_cell.angle_gamma   90.00
#
_symmetry.space_group_name_H-M   'P 1'
#
loop_
_entity.id
_entity.type
_entity.pdbx_description
1 polymer ?
#
loop_
_entity_poly.entity_id
_entity_poly.type
_entity_poly.pdbx_seq_one_letter_code
_entity_poly.pdbx_strand_id
1 'polypeptide(L)' 'MTDSAGKVIQEILADKRNRKYSLRRIFDALLYITKTGGQWRQMPNDLPPWPLCYYYFRNWSAEAMAQQRHLGKA' A
#
# COMPACT_ATOMS: atom_id res chain seq x y z
N MET A 1 22.91 0.86 7.72
CA MET A 1 22.10 -0.22 8.32
C MET A 1 20.62 0.03 8.03
N THR A 2 20.18 -0.10 6.76
CA THR A 2 18.75 0.10 6.40
C THR A 2 18.40 -0.61 5.08
N ASP A 3 18.72 -1.89 4.90
CA ASP A 3 18.44 -2.57 3.62
C ASP A 3 17.47 -3.75 3.70
N SER A 4 17.22 -4.31 4.89
CA SER A 4 16.42 -5.54 5.01
C SER A 4 14.93 -5.29 4.76
N ALA A 5 14.36 -4.24 5.37
CA ALA A 5 12.93 -3.93 5.21
C ALA A 5 12.62 -3.36 3.82
N GLY A 6 13.50 -2.49 3.30
CA GLY A 6 13.35 -1.92 1.96
C GLY A 6 13.34 -2.99 0.88
N LYS A 7 14.23 -3.99 0.97
CA LYS A 7 14.29 -5.11 0.03
C LYS A 7 13.03 -5.97 0.05
N VAL A 8 12.52 -6.31 1.23
CA VAL A 8 11.27 -7.09 1.36
C VAL A 8 10.10 -6.35 0.70
N ILE A 9 9.99 -5.03 0.91
CA ILE A 9 8.96 -4.22 0.25
C ILE A 9 9.13 -4.27 -1.27
N GLN A 10 10.35 -4.11 -1.79
CA GLN A 10 10.58 -4.18 -3.23
C GLN A 10 10.18 -5.55 -3.81
N GLU A 11 10.45 -6.65 -3.11
CA GLU A 11 10.06 -8.00 -3.54
C GLU A 11 8.54 -8.16 -3.60
N ILE A 12 7.80 -7.64 -2.61
CA ILE A 12 6.33 -7.64 -2.61
C ILE A 12 5.79 -6.79 -3.77
N LEU A 13 6.39 -5.62 -3.99
CA LEU A 13 5.96 -4.69 -5.04
C LEU A 13 6.33 -5.18 -6.46
N ALA A 14 7.32 -6.06 -6.59
CA ALA A 14 7.74 -6.72 -7.83
C ALA A 14 6.82 -7.89 -8.26
N ASP A 15 5.55 -7.84 -7.85
CA ASP A 15 4.57 -8.86 -8.18
C ASP A 15 4.35 -8.99 -9.70
N LYS A 16 4.44 -10.22 -10.21
CA LYS A 16 4.35 -10.56 -11.64
C LYS A 16 2.93 -10.76 -12.15
N ARG A 17 1.91 -10.69 -11.29
CA ARG A 17 0.51 -10.84 -11.73
C ARG A 17 0.12 -9.69 -12.66
N ASN A 18 -0.50 -10.03 -13.78
CA ASN A 18 -1.00 -9.05 -14.74
C ASN A 18 -2.18 -8.26 -14.15
N ARG A 19 -1.94 -7.01 -13.77
CA ARG A 19 -2.95 -6.06 -13.28
C ARG A 19 -2.91 -4.80 -14.10
N LYS A 20 -4.07 -4.15 -14.25
CA LYS A 20 -4.15 -2.80 -14.83
C LYS A 20 -3.27 -1.78 -14.09
N TYR A 21 -3.16 -1.91 -12.77
CA TYR A 21 -2.26 -1.10 -11.93
C TYR A 21 -1.38 -2.02 -11.10
N SER A 22 -0.06 -1.85 -11.20
CA SER A 22 0.90 -2.62 -10.40
C SER A 22 0.79 -2.27 -8.92
N LEU A 23 1.17 -3.20 -8.03
CA LEU A 23 1.21 -2.94 -6.59
C LEU A 23 2.12 -1.74 -6.28
N ARG A 24 3.21 -1.57 -7.03
CA ARG A 24 4.07 -0.39 -6.93
C ARG A 24 3.30 0.91 -7.15
N ARG A 25 2.52 1.02 -8.23
CA ARG A 25 1.73 2.25 -8.50
C ARG A 25 0.70 2.52 -7.41
N ILE A 26 0.08 1.47 -6.86
CA ILE A 26 -0.87 1.59 -5.76
C ILE A 26 -0.15 2.07 -4.50
N PHE A 27 1.02 1.49 -4.19
CA PHE A 27 1.84 1.89 -3.06
C PHE A 27 2.33 3.35 -3.18
N ASP A 28 2.80 3.76 -4.36
CA ASP A 28 3.21 5.14 -4.63
C ASP A 28 2.05 6.13 -4.41
N ALA A 29 0.82 5.74 -4.78
CA ALA A 29 -0.37 6.54 -4.53
C ALA A 29 -0.77 6.62 -3.04
N LEU A 30 -0.58 5.54 -2.29
CA LEU A 30 -0.77 5.56 -0.83
C LEU A 30 0.28 6.41 -0.13
N LEU A 31 1.54 6.38 -0.60
CA LEU A 31 2.59 7.28 -0.12
C LEU A 31 2.27 8.74 -0.43
N TYR A 32 1.74 9.03 -1.61
CA TYR A 32 1.29 10.38 -1.96
C TYR A 32 0.26 10.90 -0.96
N ILE A 33 -0.80 10.14 -0.67
CA ILE A 33 -1.81 10.54 0.32
C ILE A 33 -1.19 10.70 1.71
N THR A 34 -0.36 9.75 2.14
CA THR A 34 0.26 9.79 3.47
C THR A 34 1.19 11.00 3.63
N LYS A 35 1.91 11.37 2.57
CA LYS A 35 2.83 12.51 2.56
C LYS A 35 2.12 13.86 2.48
N THR A 36 1.02 13.93 1.73
CA THR A 36 0.31 15.19 1.46
C THR A 36 -0.84 15.46 2.44
N GLY A 37 -1.41 14.42 3.06
CA GLY A 37 -2.61 14.52 3.89
C GLY A 37 -3.88 14.92 3.13
N GLY A 38 -3.84 14.88 1.79
CA GLY A 38 -4.95 15.31 0.94
C GLY A 38 -6.17 14.38 0.99
N GLN A 39 -7.33 14.90 0.61
CA GLN A 39 -8.55 14.10 0.49
C GLN A 39 -8.40 13.09 -0.67
N TRP A 40 -8.85 11.85 -0.47
CA TRP A 40 -8.83 10.79 -1.48
C TRP A 40 -9.44 11.19 -2.83
N ARG A 41 -10.54 11.96 -2.79
CA ARG A 41 -11.25 12.42 -4.01
C ARG A 41 -10.48 13.50 -4.79
N GLN A 42 -9.45 14.09 -4.20
CA GLN A 42 -8.58 15.10 -4.81
C GLN A 42 -7.28 14.48 -5.35
N MET A 43 -7.16 13.16 -5.36
CA MET A 43 -6.00 12.50 -5.94
C MET A 43 -5.81 12.89 -7.41
N PRO A 44 -4.55 13.16 -7.82
CA PRO A 44 -4.20 13.34 -9.22
C PRO A 44 -4.64 12.18 -10.14
N ASN A 45 -5.03 12.51 -11.37
CA ASN A 45 -5.55 11.53 -12.34
C ASN A 45 -4.47 10.62 -12.95
N ASP A 46 -3.19 10.95 -12.79
CA ASP A 46 -2.05 10.12 -13.19
C ASP A 46 -1.78 8.97 -12.20
N LEU A 47 -2.34 9.04 -10.99
CA LEU A 47 -2.32 7.95 -10.02
C LEU A 47 -3.47 6.96 -10.28
N PRO A 48 -3.37 5.71 -9.78
CA PRO A 48 -4.50 4.79 -9.80
C PRO A 48 -5.74 5.41 -9.13
N PRO A 49 -6.96 5.07 -9.58
CA PRO A 49 -8.19 5.65 -9.05
C PRO A 49 -8.29 5.47 -7.53
N TRP A 50 -8.68 6.55 -6.83
CA TRP A 50 -8.77 6.55 -5.37
C TRP A 50 -9.60 5.39 -4.78
N PRO A 51 -10.70 4.88 -5.40
CA PRO A 51 -11.44 3.74 -4.84
C PRO A 51 -10.60 2.47 -4.80
N LEU A 52 -9.74 2.27 -5.82
CA LEU A 52 -8.83 1.14 -5.89
C LEU A 52 -7.74 1.28 -4.82
N CYS A 53 -7.13 2.46 -4.68
CA CYS A 53 -6.15 2.71 -3.63
C CYS A 53 -6.74 2.48 -2.23
N TYR A 54 -7.97 2.97 -2.00
CA TYR A 54 -8.66 2.78 -0.73
C TYR A 54 -8.96 1.31 -0.44
N TYR A 55 -9.35 0.52 -1.45
CA TYR A 55 -9.54 -0.93 -1.31
C TYR A 55 -8.27 -1.62 -0.79
N TYR A 56 -7.12 -1.36 -1.41
CA TYR A 56 -5.85 -1.94 -0.96
C TYR A 56 -5.44 -1.46 0.42
N PHE A 57 -5.57 -0.16 0.69
CA PHE A 57 -5.28 0.40 2.01
C PHE A 57 -6.10 -0.27 3.12
N ARG A 58 -7.42 -0.41 2.91
CA ARG A 58 -8.31 -1.05 3.88
C ARG A 58 -7.91 -2.50 4.13
N ASN A 59 -7.67 -3.28 3.06
CA ASN A 59 -7.36 -4.70 3.19
C ASN A 59 -6.02 -4.93 3.89
N TRP A 60 -4.96 -4.25 3.47
CA TRP A 60 -3.65 -4.38 4.08
C TRP A 60 -3.63 -3.90 5.53
N SER A 61 -4.38 -2.84 5.84
CA SER A 61 -4.51 -2.37 7.22
C SER A 61 -5.23 -3.39 8.09
N ALA A 62 -6.29 -4.04 7.58
CA ALA A 62 -6.98 -5.10 8.31
C ALA A 62 -6.07 -6.31 8.56
N GLU A 63 -5.29 -6.72 7.57
CA GLU A 63 -4.30 -7.81 7.70
C GLU A 63 -3.22 -7.47 8.73
N ALA A 64 -2.65 -6.26 8.68
CA ALA A 64 -1.65 -5.81 9.65
C ALA A 64 -2.22 -5.81 11.09
N MET A 65 -3.46 -5.32 11.26
CA MET A 65 -4.15 -5.34 12.55
C MET A 65 -4.42 -6.76 13.05
N ALA A 66 -4.77 -7.69 12.15
CA ALA A 66 -4.94 -9.10 12.49
C ALA A 66 -3.61 -9.71 12.97
N GLN A 67 -2.52 -9.49 12.23
CA GLN A 67 -1.18 -9.97 12.61
C GLN A 67 -0.74 -9.43 13.98
N GLN A 68 -0.95 -8.14 14.26
CA GLN A 68 -0.64 -7.55 15.56
C GLN A 68 -1.40 -8.22 16.71
N ARG A 69 -2.69 -8.56 16.50
CA ARG A 69 -3.50 -9.28 17.50
C ARG A 69 -3.00 -10.70 17.78
N HIS A 70 -2.42 -11.36 16.79
CA HIS A 70 -1.81 -12.69 16.98
C HIS A 70 -0.51 -12.61 17.80
N LEU A 71 0.30 -11.57 17.60
CA LEU A 71 1.56 -11.37 18.32
C LEU A 71 1.37 -10.91 19.77
N GLY A 72 0.30 -10.18 20.08
CA GLY A 72 -0.03 -9.75 21.45
C GLY A 72 -0.68 -10.80 22.36
N LYS A 73 -0.80 -12.06 21.89
CA LYS A 73 -1.32 -13.21 22.66
C LYS A 73 -0.24 -14.27 22.99
N ALA A 74 1.04 -13.98 22.70
CA ALA A 74 2.18 -14.82 23.04
C ALA A 74 2.85 -14.34 24.34
#